data_AF-W6YJB7-F1
#
_entry.id   AF-W6YJB7-F1
#
_cell.length_a   1.000
_cell.length_b   1.000
_cell.length_c   1.000
_cell.angle_alpha   90.00
_cell.angle_beta   90.00
_cell.angle_gamma   90.00
#
_symmetry.space_group_name_H-M   'P 1'
#
loop_
_entity.id
_entity.type
_entity.pdbx_description
1 polymer ?
#
loop_
_entity_poly.entity_id
_entity_poly.type
_entity_poly.pdbx_seq_one_letter_code
_entity_poly.pdbx_strand_id
1 'polypeptide(L)'
;MYMKTLSVLALVGAAQAHMSLFYPPPLGGAPSINPQSTEIDPEFNFPLGCCGPDGGDSKPSPGPCRGHLDKFDTEKASVTWQSGQDAYFQLTSFDYDKAAPGGTHYGGSCQVGFSTDKGKSWKLAASYHGACPHATEDGSPEAQTFDFKVPTNMPEGDALFVWIWLNREHESFESCSKVHIGGGGSGDSTEPTKPSPSASQPEEPAYSATSPKETPQPETPQPETTQPPSYEKEPAGDNSNNSNNNNNGNGNVVTVTTVVATTIYKYEAAETATPNSPSRNWGRAHPAVKPNTRRYQVDGSRCDCTRDALTLAARCFCDSPEKSIERKALRLHRRTFYKRTDACDWNSAPAMETSYYTIDANCAAGAKDRMPESDKFELGWDVPCGVVEGESEYEIKTMTCDMYG
;
A
#
# COMPACT_ATOMS: atom_id res chain seq x y z
N MET A 1 -40.15 4.42 -38.46
CA MET A 1 -39.78 4.24 -37.04
C MET A 1 -38.26 4.17 -36.98
N TYR A 2 -37.60 5.28 -36.63
CA TYR A 2 -36.14 5.31 -36.44
C TYR A 2 -35.87 5.18 -34.94
N MET A 3 -35.40 4.00 -34.49
CA MET A 3 -34.85 3.85 -33.15
C MET A 3 -33.47 4.49 -33.13
N LYS A 4 -33.33 5.61 -32.42
CA LYS A 4 -32.04 6.16 -32.03
C LYS A 4 -31.51 5.30 -30.88
N THR A 5 -30.51 4.49 -31.15
CA THR A 5 -29.66 3.86 -30.13
C THR A 5 -28.77 4.93 -29.50
N LEU A 6 -29.03 5.27 -28.24
CA LEU A 6 -28.09 6.02 -27.40
C LEU A 6 -27.03 5.04 -26.91
N SER A 7 -25.81 5.13 -27.46
CA SER A 7 -24.63 4.49 -26.87
C SER A 7 -24.27 5.21 -25.57
N VAL A 8 -24.43 4.52 -24.45
CA VAL A 8 -23.79 4.90 -23.18
C VAL A 8 -22.33 4.48 -23.31
N LEU A 9 -21.42 5.44 -23.50
CA LEU A 9 -19.99 5.20 -23.24
C LEU A 9 -19.84 5.03 -21.73
N ALA A 10 -19.78 3.79 -21.27
CA ALA A 10 -19.19 3.50 -19.97
C ALA A 10 -17.69 3.81 -20.09
N LEU A 11 -17.25 4.95 -19.55
CA LEU A 11 -15.84 5.11 -19.19
C LEU A 11 -15.57 4.10 -18.07
N VAL A 12 -15.18 2.88 -18.44
CA VAL A 12 -14.47 1.99 -17.54
C VAL A 12 -13.08 2.60 -17.41
N GLY A 13 -12.90 3.47 -16.42
CA GLY A 13 -11.56 3.89 -16.03
C GLY A 13 -10.85 2.66 -15.49
N ALA A 14 -9.87 2.15 -16.22
CA ALA A 14 -8.91 1.22 -15.64
C ALA A 14 -8.23 1.98 -14.51
N ALA A 15 -8.50 1.61 -13.26
CA ALA A 15 -7.78 2.16 -12.13
C ALA A 15 -6.37 1.57 -12.20
N GLN A 16 -5.44 2.31 -12.81
CA GLN A 16 -4.01 2.03 -12.71
C GLN A 16 -3.58 2.34 -11.29
N ALA A 17 -2.87 1.40 -10.67
CA ALA A 17 -2.29 1.61 -9.37
C ALA A 17 -0.84 1.12 -9.37
N HIS A 18 0.05 2.10 -9.43
CA HIS A 18 1.47 1.87 -9.50
C HIS A 18 2.10 2.14 -8.13
N MET A 19 2.83 1.16 -7.61
CA MET A 19 3.56 1.29 -6.35
C MET A 19 5.02 0.95 -6.57
N SER A 20 5.88 1.55 -5.76
CA SER A 20 7.31 1.28 -5.77
C SER A 20 7.87 1.29 -4.35
N LEU A 21 9.05 0.69 -4.19
CA LEU A 21 9.80 0.81 -2.94
C LEU A 21 10.25 2.27 -2.74
N PHE A 22 10.04 2.80 -1.55
CA PHE A 22 10.50 4.13 -1.14
C PHE A 22 11.68 4.05 -0.19
N TYR A 23 11.59 3.13 0.78
CA TYR A 23 12.64 2.91 1.78
C TYR A 23 12.89 1.41 1.96
N PRO A 24 14.15 0.94 1.96
CA PRO A 24 15.36 1.73 1.64
C PRO A 24 15.29 2.35 0.23
N PRO A 25 16.04 3.44 -0.04
CA PRO A 25 16.09 4.03 -1.37
C PRO A 25 16.45 2.97 -2.43
N PRO A 26 15.60 2.75 -3.44
CA PRO A 26 15.80 1.68 -4.38
C PRO A 26 16.77 2.07 -5.50
N LEU A 27 17.48 1.07 -6.02
CA LEU A 27 18.24 1.17 -7.26
C LEU A 27 17.27 1.52 -8.39
N GLY A 28 17.56 2.56 -9.17
CA GLY A 28 16.65 3.01 -10.23
C GLY A 28 15.55 3.97 -9.78
N GLY A 29 15.37 4.20 -8.48
CA GLY A 29 14.39 5.16 -7.97
C GLY A 29 14.70 6.59 -8.39
N ALA A 30 13.68 7.46 -8.40
CA ALA A 30 13.85 8.86 -8.80
C ALA A 30 14.87 9.58 -7.89
N PRO A 31 15.59 10.61 -8.36
CA PRO A 31 16.56 11.35 -7.55
C PRO A 31 16.00 11.93 -6.23
N SER A 32 14.69 12.21 -6.17
CA SER A 32 13.99 12.64 -4.96
C SER A 32 13.82 11.54 -3.90
N ILE A 33 13.92 10.27 -4.30
CA ILE A 33 13.80 9.09 -3.44
C ILE A 33 15.18 8.46 -3.20
N ASN A 34 15.97 8.28 -4.26
CA ASN A 34 17.36 7.85 -4.20
C ASN A 34 18.29 8.97 -4.71
N PRO A 35 18.95 9.72 -3.82
CA PRO A 35 19.83 10.83 -4.21
C PRO A 35 21.06 10.43 -5.03
N GLN A 36 21.37 9.13 -5.15
CA GLN A 36 22.47 8.61 -5.96
C GLN A 36 22.06 8.41 -7.43
N SER A 37 20.76 8.38 -7.72
CA SER A 37 20.24 8.26 -9.08
C SER A 37 20.54 9.50 -9.91
N THR A 38 21.02 9.26 -11.13
CA THR A 38 21.33 10.31 -12.11
C THR A 38 20.23 10.50 -13.15
N GLU A 39 19.37 9.49 -13.32
CA GLU A 39 18.32 9.44 -14.33
C GLU A 39 17.03 8.95 -13.68
N ILE A 40 15.89 9.35 -14.27
CA ILE A 40 14.58 8.86 -13.87
C ILE A 40 14.19 7.70 -14.79
N ASP A 41 13.82 6.56 -14.21
CA ASP A 41 13.11 5.49 -14.90
C ASP A 41 11.62 5.85 -14.88
N PRO A 42 11.00 6.25 -16.01
CA PRO A 42 9.59 6.65 -16.03
C PRO A 42 8.66 5.47 -15.78
N GLU A 43 9.14 4.24 -15.99
CA GLU A 43 8.36 3.02 -15.80
C GLU A 43 8.58 2.44 -14.40
N PHE A 44 9.34 3.07 -13.51
CA PHE A 44 9.85 2.45 -12.27
C PHE A 44 8.77 1.85 -11.36
N ASN A 45 7.59 2.46 -11.33
CA ASN A 45 6.43 2.01 -10.55
C ASN A 45 5.46 1.15 -11.37
N PHE A 46 5.71 0.87 -12.64
CA PHE A 46 4.86 0.04 -13.50
C PHE A 46 5.07 -1.44 -13.18
N PRO A 47 4.07 -2.29 -13.45
CA PRO A 47 4.27 -3.72 -13.31
C PRO A 47 5.33 -4.25 -14.28
N LEU A 48 6.01 -5.32 -13.87
CA LEU A 48 6.97 -6.04 -14.70
C LEU A 48 6.26 -6.63 -15.90
N GLY A 49 6.94 -6.59 -17.04
CA GLY A 49 6.37 -7.02 -18.30
C GLY A 49 5.16 -6.19 -18.72
N CYS A 50 4.82 -5.11 -18.01
CA CYS A 50 3.75 -4.23 -18.40
C CYS A 50 4.23 -3.17 -19.39
N CYS A 51 3.23 -2.49 -19.88
CA CYS A 51 3.12 -1.64 -21.03
C CYS A 51 2.63 -0.27 -20.55
N GLY A 52 2.67 0.72 -21.44
CA GLY A 52 2.39 2.11 -21.10
C GLY A 52 0.98 2.36 -20.52
N PRO A 53 0.62 3.63 -20.28
CA PRO A 53 -0.67 4.03 -19.71
C PRO A 53 -1.92 3.51 -20.44
N ASP A 54 -1.78 2.95 -21.65
CA ASP A 54 -2.83 2.34 -22.45
C ASP A 54 -3.05 0.85 -22.17
N GLY A 55 -2.23 0.23 -21.30
CA GLY A 55 -2.36 -1.17 -20.92
C GLY A 55 -2.15 -2.14 -22.09
N GLY A 56 -1.18 -1.84 -22.97
CA GLY A 56 -0.84 -2.61 -24.18
C GLY A 56 -0.49 -4.09 -23.98
N ASP A 57 0.29 -4.67 -24.91
CA ASP A 57 0.65 -6.09 -24.82
C ASP A 57 1.69 -6.36 -23.71
N SER A 58 1.51 -7.47 -22.99
CA SER A 58 2.49 -8.00 -22.04
C SER A 58 3.85 -8.24 -22.72
N LYS A 59 4.93 -7.84 -22.06
CA LYS A 59 6.33 -7.90 -22.49
C LYS A 59 7.16 -8.83 -21.59
N PRO A 60 8.37 -9.23 -22.04
CA PRO A 60 9.35 -9.85 -21.15
C PRO A 60 9.68 -8.97 -19.95
N SER A 61 10.10 -9.61 -18.85
CA SER A 61 10.64 -8.89 -17.70
C SER A 61 11.89 -8.08 -18.10
N PRO A 62 12.08 -6.86 -17.58
CA PRO A 62 13.35 -6.12 -17.71
C PRO A 62 14.51 -6.79 -16.95
N GLY A 63 14.25 -7.89 -16.23
CA GLY A 63 15.19 -8.61 -15.39
C GLY A 63 15.07 -8.25 -13.90
N PRO A 64 15.86 -8.90 -13.03
CA PRO A 64 15.78 -8.67 -11.59
C PRO A 64 16.01 -7.20 -11.25
N CYS A 65 15.38 -6.73 -10.18
CA CYS A 65 15.44 -5.34 -9.74
C CYS A 65 15.03 -4.34 -10.83
N ARG A 66 14.07 -4.72 -11.68
CA ARG A 66 13.66 -3.97 -12.88
C ARG A 66 14.80 -3.66 -13.87
N GLY A 67 15.84 -4.50 -13.88
CA GLY A 67 17.02 -4.29 -14.72
C GLY A 67 18.09 -3.38 -14.11
N HIS A 68 17.91 -2.87 -12.89
CA HIS A 68 18.84 -1.95 -12.21
C HIS A 68 19.92 -2.67 -11.39
N LEU A 69 20.23 -3.94 -11.69
CA LEU A 69 21.27 -4.70 -10.98
C LEU A 69 22.69 -4.13 -11.19
N ASP A 70 22.94 -3.48 -12.33
CA ASP A 70 24.20 -2.81 -12.64
C ASP A 70 24.55 -1.72 -11.61
N LYS A 71 23.52 -1.09 -11.02
CA LYS A 71 23.68 -0.06 -9.99
C LYS A 71 24.20 -0.60 -8.66
N PHE A 72 24.14 -1.90 -8.43
CA PHE A 72 24.70 -2.50 -7.19
C PHE A 72 26.19 -2.20 -7.02
N ASP A 73 26.95 -2.13 -8.12
CA ASP A 73 28.39 -1.90 -8.08
C ASP A 73 28.78 -0.40 -8.05
N THR A 74 27.86 0.49 -8.39
CA THR A 74 28.11 1.94 -8.49
C THR A 74 27.49 2.72 -7.34
N GLU A 75 26.36 2.27 -6.81
CA GLU A 75 25.68 2.87 -5.67
C GLU A 75 26.23 2.32 -4.35
N LYS A 76 26.18 3.18 -3.32
CA LYS A 76 26.50 2.82 -1.94
C LYS A 76 25.25 2.39 -1.20
N ALA A 77 25.40 1.44 -0.29
CA ALA A 77 24.32 1.07 0.61
C ALA A 77 23.80 2.30 1.37
N SER A 78 22.49 2.54 1.28
CA SER A 78 21.82 3.69 1.89
C SER A 78 21.47 3.47 3.36
N VAL A 79 21.45 2.20 3.79
CA VAL A 79 21.16 1.78 5.16
C VAL A 79 22.06 0.62 5.57
N THR A 80 22.37 0.58 6.87
CA THR A 80 22.98 -0.57 7.52
C THR A 80 21.97 -1.24 8.45
N TRP A 81 21.77 -2.54 8.29
CA TRP A 81 21.00 -3.36 9.21
C TRP A 81 21.89 -4.43 9.83
N GLN A 82 21.57 -4.85 11.06
CA GLN A 82 22.22 -5.99 11.69
C GLN A 82 21.44 -7.26 11.40
N SER A 83 22.13 -8.41 11.32
CA SER A 83 21.44 -9.69 11.24
C SER A 83 20.52 -9.89 12.46
N GLY A 84 19.29 -10.35 12.23
CA GLY A 84 18.29 -10.51 13.30
C GLY A 84 17.69 -9.21 13.84
N GLN A 85 18.00 -8.04 13.26
CA GLN A 85 17.43 -6.76 13.68
C GLN A 85 15.96 -6.62 13.22
N ASP A 86 15.15 -5.95 14.04
CA ASP A 86 13.87 -5.39 13.60
C ASP A 86 14.10 -4.26 12.58
N ALA A 87 13.59 -4.44 11.37
CA ALA A 87 13.68 -3.48 10.27
C ALA A 87 12.29 -3.12 9.73
N TYR A 88 12.27 -2.22 8.77
CA TYR A 88 11.04 -1.87 8.04
C TYR A 88 11.40 -1.47 6.61
N PHE A 89 10.42 -1.59 5.73
CA PHE A 89 10.44 -0.97 4.41
C PHE A 89 9.22 -0.06 4.26
N GLN A 90 9.29 0.85 3.30
CA GLN A 90 8.17 1.72 2.94
C GLN A 90 7.95 1.65 1.44
N LEU A 91 6.68 1.70 1.04
CA LEU A 91 6.27 1.83 -0.35
C LEU A 91 5.79 3.25 -0.63
N THR A 92 5.66 3.61 -1.89
CA THR A 92 5.08 4.90 -2.29
C THR A 92 4.30 4.77 -3.59
N SER A 93 3.22 5.53 -3.69
CA SER A 93 2.49 5.79 -4.93
C SER A 93 3.11 6.96 -5.71
N PHE A 94 4.42 7.19 -5.57
CA PHE A 94 5.12 8.25 -6.29
C PHE A 94 4.87 8.14 -7.79
N ASP A 95 4.61 9.28 -8.40
CA ASP A 95 4.26 9.39 -9.81
C ASP A 95 5.53 9.58 -10.66
N TYR A 96 6.01 8.48 -11.26
CA TYR A 96 7.17 8.48 -12.16
C TYR A 96 6.82 8.94 -13.58
N ASP A 97 5.58 8.71 -14.00
CA ASP A 97 5.00 9.17 -15.26
C ASP A 97 3.60 9.74 -15.00
N LYS A 98 3.44 11.04 -15.27
CA LYS A 98 2.20 11.79 -15.06
C LYS A 98 0.96 11.18 -15.72
N ALA A 99 1.14 10.35 -16.74
CA ALA A 99 0.05 9.64 -17.41
C ALA A 99 -0.43 8.39 -16.65
N ALA A 100 0.32 7.94 -15.65
CA ALA A 100 0.19 6.69 -14.93
C ALA A 100 0.37 6.89 -13.40
N PRO A 101 -0.52 7.66 -12.75
CA PRO A 101 -0.39 7.99 -11.34
C PRO A 101 -0.35 6.74 -10.47
N GLY A 102 0.41 6.82 -9.37
CA GLY A 102 0.51 5.71 -8.43
C GLY A 102 -0.78 5.47 -7.63
N GLY A 103 -0.94 4.24 -7.12
CA GLY A 103 -2.08 3.86 -6.30
C GLY A 103 -1.92 2.46 -5.71
N THR A 104 -2.71 2.13 -4.69
CA THR A 104 -2.51 0.92 -3.87
C THR A 104 -3.20 -0.35 -4.41
N HIS A 105 -4.02 -0.26 -5.46
CA HIS A 105 -4.85 -1.36 -6.00
C HIS A 105 -5.72 -2.07 -4.94
N TYR A 106 -6.05 -1.38 -3.84
CA TYR A 106 -6.72 -1.97 -2.67
C TYR A 106 -5.96 -3.17 -2.08
N GLY A 107 -4.65 -3.25 -2.30
CA GLY A 107 -3.79 -4.30 -1.75
C GLY A 107 -3.28 -5.29 -2.79
N GLY A 108 -3.39 -6.57 -2.47
CA GLY A 108 -2.58 -7.64 -3.02
C GLY A 108 -1.69 -8.23 -1.94
N SER A 109 -0.59 -8.86 -2.35
CA SER A 109 0.30 -9.54 -1.41
C SER A 109 1.75 -9.32 -1.78
N CYS A 110 2.62 -9.25 -0.77
CA CYS A 110 4.02 -8.95 -0.98
C CYS A 110 4.93 -10.00 -0.36
N GLN A 111 6.12 -10.12 -0.91
CA GLN A 111 7.24 -10.73 -0.18
C GLN A 111 8.43 -9.79 -0.20
N VAL A 112 9.28 -9.94 0.81
CA VAL A 112 10.59 -9.30 0.85
C VAL A 112 11.66 -10.31 1.18
N GLY A 113 12.83 -10.10 0.61
CA GLY A 113 13.94 -11.02 0.75
C GLY A 113 15.27 -10.35 0.47
N PHE A 114 16.32 -11.17 0.47
CA PHE A 114 17.67 -10.69 0.20
C PHE A 114 18.43 -11.61 -0.75
N SER A 115 19.37 -11.00 -1.47
CA SER A 115 20.40 -11.68 -2.24
C SER A 115 21.78 -11.19 -1.81
N THR A 116 22.68 -12.13 -1.50
CA THR A 116 24.11 -11.87 -1.23
C THR A 116 25.01 -12.22 -2.42
N ASP A 117 24.42 -12.57 -3.57
CA ASP A 117 25.13 -13.02 -4.77
C ASP A 117 24.76 -12.19 -6.02
N LYS A 118 24.36 -10.94 -5.80
CA LYS A 118 23.98 -9.94 -6.81
C LYS A 118 22.79 -10.37 -7.67
N GLY A 119 21.76 -10.89 -7.03
CA GLY A 119 20.47 -11.22 -7.65
C GLY A 119 20.42 -12.57 -8.36
N LYS A 120 21.40 -13.46 -8.14
CA LYS A 120 21.40 -14.81 -8.72
C LYS A 120 20.49 -15.76 -7.93
N SER A 121 20.45 -15.59 -6.61
CA SER A 121 19.52 -16.29 -5.73
C SER A 121 18.95 -15.36 -4.67
N TRP A 122 17.72 -15.65 -4.25
CA TRP A 122 16.97 -14.87 -3.28
C TRP A 122 16.51 -15.76 -2.13
N LYS A 123 16.59 -15.23 -0.92
CA LYS A 123 16.08 -15.88 0.29
C LYS A 123 15.03 -15.00 0.96
N LEU A 124 13.95 -15.65 1.37
CA LEU A 124 12.81 -14.98 2.00
C LEU A 124 13.20 -14.39 3.36
N ALA A 125 12.72 -13.18 3.62
CA ALA A 125 12.78 -12.55 4.94
C ALA A 125 11.38 -12.39 5.55
N ALA A 126 10.39 -11.97 4.76
CA ALA A 126 9.01 -11.93 5.19
C ALA A 126 8.02 -12.07 4.02
N SER A 127 6.83 -12.59 4.34
CA SER A 127 5.72 -12.80 3.41
C SER A 127 4.47 -12.16 4.00
N TYR A 128 3.90 -11.18 3.29
CA TYR A 128 2.73 -10.41 3.69
C TYR A 128 1.52 -10.97 2.97
N HIS A 129 0.72 -11.75 3.69
CA HIS A 129 -0.44 -12.45 3.16
C HIS A 129 -1.61 -11.49 3.15
N GLY A 130 -1.84 -10.88 2.00
CA GLY A 130 -2.83 -9.84 1.84
C GLY A 130 -2.46 -8.47 2.42
N ALA A 131 -3.28 -7.46 2.09
CA ALA A 131 -3.14 -6.07 2.53
C ALA A 131 -1.72 -5.50 2.39
N CYS A 132 -1.01 -5.90 1.33
CA CYS A 132 0.26 -5.30 0.94
C CYS A 132 0.24 -4.98 -0.56
N PRO A 133 0.31 -3.69 -0.96
CA PRO A 133 0.26 -2.47 -0.14
C PRO A 133 -0.96 -2.38 0.79
N HIS A 134 -0.92 -1.52 1.81
CA HIS A 134 -2.11 -1.30 2.65
C HIS A 134 -3.20 -0.69 1.77
N ALA A 135 -4.45 -1.17 1.92
CA ALA A 135 -5.61 -0.68 1.19
C ALA A 135 -6.05 0.70 1.71
N THR A 136 -5.20 1.71 1.53
CA THR A 136 -5.46 3.11 1.92
C THR A 136 -5.58 3.98 0.68
N GLU A 137 -6.38 5.04 0.78
CA GLU A 137 -6.46 6.09 -0.24
C GLU A 137 -5.13 6.87 -0.36
N ASP A 138 -4.45 7.03 0.77
CA ASP A 138 -3.11 7.63 0.84
C ASP A 138 -2.04 6.57 0.53
N GLY A 139 -1.32 6.74 -0.58
CA GLY A 139 -0.18 5.91 -0.96
C GLY A 139 1.16 6.43 -0.44
N SER A 140 1.17 7.34 0.52
CA SER A 140 2.39 7.90 1.12
C SER A 140 3.25 6.85 1.84
N PRO A 141 4.57 7.08 1.95
CA PRO A 141 5.45 6.23 2.75
C PRO A 141 5.02 6.04 4.21
N GLU A 142 4.41 7.06 4.82
CA GLU A 142 3.89 7.00 6.18
C GLU A 142 2.69 6.06 6.32
N ALA A 143 1.81 6.04 5.32
CA ALA A 143 0.69 5.10 5.25
C ALA A 143 1.20 3.68 4.90
N GLN A 144 2.22 3.61 4.06
CA GLN A 144 2.73 2.38 3.45
C GLN A 144 4.03 1.87 4.10
N THR A 145 4.03 1.74 5.44
CA THR A 145 5.18 1.19 6.20
C THR A 145 4.92 -0.25 6.64
N PHE A 146 5.90 -1.12 6.42
CA PHE A 146 5.83 -2.56 6.72
C PHE A 146 7.03 -2.98 7.56
N ASP A 147 6.77 -3.59 8.71
CA ASP A 147 7.80 -4.07 9.62
C ASP A 147 8.16 -5.53 9.34
N PHE A 148 9.46 -5.84 9.33
CA PHE A 148 9.96 -7.21 9.25
C PHE A 148 11.17 -7.40 10.16
N LYS A 149 11.70 -8.61 10.21
CA LYS A 149 12.96 -8.91 10.90
C LYS A 149 13.98 -9.38 9.88
N VAL A 150 15.15 -8.75 9.87
CA VAL A 150 16.26 -9.18 9.01
C VAL A 150 16.62 -10.62 9.38
N PRO A 151 16.88 -11.52 8.41
CA PRO A 151 17.22 -12.90 8.71
C PRO A 151 18.36 -13.02 9.72
N THR A 152 18.24 -13.98 10.64
CA THR A 152 19.32 -14.30 11.57
C THR A 152 20.46 -15.00 10.84
N ASN A 153 21.69 -14.87 11.33
CA ASN A 153 22.89 -15.46 10.72
C ASN A 153 23.11 -15.07 9.25
N MET A 154 22.63 -13.89 8.85
CA MET A 154 22.88 -13.34 7.52
C MET A 154 24.35 -12.92 7.41
N PRO A 155 25.05 -13.24 6.31
CA PRO A 155 26.44 -12.85 6.11
C PRO A 155 26.62 -11.33 6.16
N GLU A 156 27.72 -10.89 6.78
CA GLU A 156 28.13 -9.48 6.75
C GLU A 156 28.53 -9.06 5.33
N GLY A 157 28.19 -7.83 4.96
CA GLY A 157 28.53 -7.24 3.67
C GLY A 157 27.34 -6.60 2.95
N ASP A 158 27.58 -6.11 1.74
CA ASP A 158 26.53 -5.54 0.91
C ASP A 158 25.62 -6.63 0.36
N ALA A 159 24.31 -6.39 0.44
CA ALA A 159 23.27 -7.27 -0.06
C ALA A 159 22.22 -6.47 -0.83
N LEU A 160 21.52 -7.15 -1.73
CA LEU A 160 20.27 -6.63 -2.30
C LEU A 160 19.14 -6.98 -1.34
N PHE A 161 18.32 -6.00 -1.02
CA PHE A 161 16.98 -6.18 -0.47
C PHE A 161 15.99 -6.07 -1.63
N VAL A 162 15.09 -7.04 -1.76
CA VAL A 162 14.04 -7.05 -2.79
C VAL A 162 12.67 -6.93 -2.15
N TRP A 163 11.80 -6.14 -2.76
CA TRP A 163 10.37 -6.16 -2.53
C TRP A 163 9.68 -6.62 -3.81
N ILE A 164 8.77 -7.59 -3.67
CA ILE A 164 7.83 -7.98 -4.71
C ILE A 164 6.41 -7.69 -4.23
N TRP A 165 5.54 -7.31 -5.17
CA TRP A 165 4.11 -7.21 -4.97
C TRP A 165 3.37 -7.90 -6.11
N LEU A 166 2.44 -8.77 -5.76
CA LEU A 166 1.53 -9.43 -6.67
C LEU A 166 0.13 -8.88 -6.38
N ASN A 167 -0.42 -8.10 -7.31
CA ASN A 167 -1.77 -7.57 -7.19
C ASN A 167 -2.81 -8.58 -7.70
N ARG A 168 -4.09 -8.24 -7.53
CA ARG A 168 -5.21 -9.13 -7.92
C ARG A 168 -5.48 -9.11 -9.42
N GLU A 169 -4.94 -8.11 -10.12
CA GLU A 169 -4.98 -7.95 -11.56
C GLU A 169 -3.94 -8.82 -12.29
N HIS A 170 -3.20 -9.69 -11.59
CA HIS A 170 -2.14 -10.54 -12.13
C HIS A 170 -0.94 -9.76 -12.66
N GLU A 171 -0.65 -8.65 -12.01
CA GLU A 171 0.51 -7.82 -12.28
C GLU A 171 1.53 -7.98 -11.16
N SER A 172 2.79 -8.12 -11.54
CA SER A 172 3.90 -8.26 -10.61
C SER A 172 4.71 -6.98 -10.59
N PHE A 173 5.12 -6.54 -9.41
CA PHE A 173 6.00 -5.38 -9.24
C PHE A 173 7.23 -5.84 -8.47
N GLU A 174 8.39 -5.33 -8.86
CA GLU A 174 9.64 -5.63 -8.19
C GLU A 174 10.49 -4.36 -8.15
N SER A 175 11.12 -4.10 -7.00
CA SER A 175 12.26 -3.18 -6.95
C SER A 175 13.21 -3.60 -5.84
N CYS A 176 14.48 -3.23 -6.01
CA CYS A 176 15.54 -3.60 -5.07
C CYS A 176 16.24 -2.39 -4.51
N SER A 177 16.83 -2.54 -3.33
CA SER A 177 17.75 -1.59 -2.72
C SER A 177 19.06 -2.26 -2.39
N LYS A 178 20.15 -1.49 -2.45
CA LYS A 178 21.42 -1.92 -1.85
C LYS A 178 21.43 -1.57 -0.37
N VAL A 179 21.64 -2.57 0.47
CA VAL A 179 21.76 -2.44 1.92
C VAL A 179 23.09 -3.04 2.38
N HIS A 180 23.56 -2.61 3.55
CA HIS A 180 24.73 -3.21 4.19
C HIS A 180 24.29 -4.02 5.41
N ILE A 181 24.70 -5.29 5.47
CA ILE A 181 24.47 -6.15 6.63
C ILE A 181 25.71 -6.09 7.51
N GLY A 182 25.56 -5.62 8.75
CA GLY A 182 26.63 -5.59 9.74
C GLY A 182 26.81 -6.92 10.47
N GLY A 183 28.00 -7.11 11.06
CA GLY A 183 28.34 -8.28 11.87
C GLY A 183 27.56 -8.34 13.19
N GLY A 184 27.01 -9.52 13.50
CA GLY A 184 26.16 -9.75 14.67
C GLY A 184 26.90 -9.69 16.01
N GLY A 185 26.81 -8.53 16.69
CA GLY A 185 26.98 -8.43 18.14
C GLY A 185 25.62 -8.32 18.80
N SER A 186 25.32 -9.15 19.81
CA SER A 186 24.20 -8.86 20.73
C SER A 186 24.49 -7.54 21.43
N GLY A 187 23.90 -6.44 20.95
CA GLY A 187 24.15 -5.11 21.48
C GLY A 187 23.18 -4.09 20.91
N ASP A 188 22.34 -3.59 21.82
CA ASP A 188 21.53 -2.37 21.81
C ASP A 188 21.18 -1.74 20.45
N SER A 189 19.89 -1.55 20.22
CA SER A 189 19.33 -0.89 19.04
C SER A 189 20.10 0.40 18.72
N THR A 190 20.97 0.34 17.72
CA THR A 190 21.52 1.54 17.11
C THR A 190 20.36 2.24 16.42
N GLU A 191 20.13 3.48 16.87
CA GLU A 191 19.14 4.41 16.32
C GLU A 191 19.15 4.36 14.79
N PRO A 192 17.99 4.14 14.13
CA PRO A 192 17.89 4.40 12.71
C PRO A 192 18.17 5.89 12.49
N THR A 193 19.17 6.19 11.68
CA THR A 193 19.42 7.56 11.22
C THR A 193 18.09 8.12 10.69
N LYS A 194 17.59 9.16 11.36
CA LYS A 194 16.36 9.87 11.02
C LYS A 194 16.32 10.11 9.51
N PRO A 195 15.22 9.78 8.79
CA PRO A 195 15.07 10.23 7.42
C PRO A 195 15.20 11.76 7.42
N SER A 196 16.02 12.27 6.51
CA SER A 196 16.33 13.70 6.40
C SER A 196 15.02 14.51 6.43
N PRO A 197 14.90 15.57 7.26
CA PRO A 197 13.75 16.45 7.22
C PRO A 197 13.85 17.35 5.99
N SER A 198 13.62 16.78 4.81
CA SER A 198 13.44 17.52 3.57
C SER A 198 12.66 16.69 2.55
N ALA A 199 11.44 16.33 2.94
CA ALA A 199 10.36 16.08 1.99
C ALA A 199 9.15 16.87 2.50
N SER A 200 9.27 18.20 2.50
CA SER A 200 8.08 19.00 2.34
C SER A 200 7.49 18.59 1.00
N GLN A 201 6.23 18.14 1.03
CA GLN A 201 5.37 18.03 -0.14
C GLN A 201 5.72 19.14 -1.16
N PRO A 202 5.96 18.82 -2.45
CA PRO A 202 6.01 19.85 -3.47
C PRO A 202 4.71 20.65 -3.39
N GLU A 203 4.82 21.98 -3.27
CA GLU A 203 3.65 22.85 -3.34
C GLU A 203 2.81 22.48 -4.57
N GLU A 204 1.53 22.20 -4.31
CA GLU A 204 0.52 22.09 -5.35
C GLU A 204 0.58 23.39 -6.18
N PRO A 205 0.76 23.34 -7.51
CA PRO A 205 0.85 24.55 -8.29
C PRO A 205 -0.44 25.34 -8.14
N ALA A 206 -0.32 26.58 -7.68
CA ALA A 206 -1.42 27.51 -7.51
C ALA A 206 -2.25 27.59 -8.81
N TYR A 207 -3.52 27.21 -8.73
CA TYR A 207 -4.50 27.38 -9.78
C TYR A 207 -4.59 28.88 -10.14
N SER A 208 -4.07 29.26 -11.30
CA SER A 208 -4.46 30.52 -11.92
C SER A 208 -5.72 30.25 -12.73
N ALA A 209 -6.86 30.71 -12.22
CA ALA A 209 -8.10 30.78 -12.98
C ALA A 209 -7.92 31.82 -14.10
N THR A 210 -7.51 31.38 -15.28
CA THR A 210 -7.62 32.17 -16.51
C THR A 210 -8.58 31.45 -17.44
N SER A 211 -9.72 32.12 -17.69
CA SER A 211 -10.77 31.70 -18.62
C SER A 211 -10.20 31.28 -19.99
N PRO A 212 -10.80 30.29 -20.66
CA PRO A 212 -10.38 29.88 -22.00
C PRO A 212 -10.56 31.02 -23.00
N LYS A 213 -9.50 31.31 -23.75
CA LYS A 213 -9.52 32.15 -24.95
C LYS A 213 -10.00 31.29 -26.11
N GLU A 214 -11.08 31.72 -26.77
CA GLU A 214 -11.60 31.09 -27.99
C GLU A 214 -10.52 30.96 -29.08
N THR A 215 -10.43 29.77 -29.66
CA THR A 215 -9.66 29.49 -30.88
C THR A 215 -10.62 29.49 -32.08
N PRO A 216 -10.26 30.04 -33.25
CA PRO A 216 -11.21 30.23 -34.35
C PRO A 216 -11.62 28.91 -35.03
N GLN A 217 -12.92 28.79 -35.31
CA GLN A 217 -13.52 27.67 -36.04
C GLN A 217 -13.17 27.74 -37.55
N PRO A 218 -12.94 26.61 -38.25
CA PRO A 218 -12.72 26.62 -39.70
C PRO A 218 -14.02 26.82 -40.49
N GLU A 219 -13.96 27.65 -41.52
CA GLU A 219 -15.05 27.93 -42.45
C GLU A 219 -15.35 26.75 -43.39
N THR A 220 -16.63 26.46 -43.62
CA THR A 220 -17.09 25.68 -44.78
C THR A 220 -18.46 26.23 -45.22
N PRO A 221 -18.76 26.26 -46.53
CA PRO A 221 -19.64 27.28 -47.11
C PRO A 221 -21.14 26.93 -47.06
N GLN A 222 -21.93 28.00 -46.99
CA GLN A 222 -23.39 28.04 -46.95
C GLN A 222 -24.04 27.59 -48.27
N PRO A 223 -25.32 27.15 -48.23
CA PRO A 223 -26.29 27.82 -49.11
C PRO A 223 -27.61 28.22 -48.42
N GLU A 224 -27.96 29.48 -48.69
CA GLU A 224 -29.28 30.11 -48.92
C GLU A 224 -30.53 29.77 -48.07
N THR A 225 -30.85 30.74 -47.18
CA THR A 225 -32.11 31.48 -46.99
C THR A 225 -33.48 30.87 -47.30
N THR A 226 -34.35 30.86 -46.28
CA THR A 226 -35.71 31.47 -46.30
C THR A 226 -36.19 31.74 -44.86
N GLN A 227 -36.97 32.82 -44.68
CA GLN A 227 -37.29 33.51 -43.40
C GLN A 227 -38.81 33.33 -43.04
N PRO A 228 -39.37 34.01 -42.00
CA PRO A 228 -39.77 33.59 -40.62
C PRO A 228 -41.33 33.44 -40.47
N PRO A 229 -42.09 33.57 -39.32
CA PRO A 229 -41.76 33.97 -37.94
C PRO A 229 -42.55 33.33 -36.74
N SER A 230 -42.21 33.85 -35.55
CA SER A 230 -43.07 34.26 -34.41
C SER A 230 -43.42 33.31 -33.25
N TYR A 231 -43.16 33.88 -32.07
CA TYR A 231 -43.39 33.50 -30.69
C TYR A 231 -44.87 33.32 -30.31
N GLU A 232 -45.15 32.51 -29.28
CA GLU A 232 -46.07 32.93 -28.20
C GLU A 232 -45.89 32.12 -26.90
N LYS A 233 -46.27 32.78 -25.80
CA LYS A 233 -46.07 32.45 -24.39
C LYS A 233 -47.34 31.84 -23.79
N GLU A 234 -47.19 31.12 -22.68
CA GLU A 234 -48.19 30.38 -21.87
C GLU A 234 -49.55 31.09 -21.61
N PRO A 235 -50.55 30.36 -21.08
CA PRO A 235 -50.75 30.44 -19.62
C PRO A 235 -51.26 29.17 -18.91
N ALA A 236 -51.15 29.24 -17.59
CA ALA A 236 -51.63 28.32 -16.55
C ALA A 236 -53.17 28.15 -16.49
N GLY A 237 -53.60 27.04 -15.86
CA GLY A 237 -54.99 26.76 -15.52
C GLY A 237 -55.10 25.79 -14.34
N ASP A 238 -55.49 26.35 -13.20
CA ASP A 238 -55.84 25.72 -11.92
C ASP A 238 -57.29 25.16 -11.96
N ASN A 239 -57.54 23.98 -11.39
CA ASN A 239 -58.63 23.78 -10.41
C ASN A 239 -58.84 22.33 -9.94
N SER A 240 -59.15 22.30 -8.64
CA SER A 240 -59.49 21.20 -7.75
C SER A 240 -60.74 20.37 -8.08
N ASN A 241 -60.79 19.11 -7.61
CA ASN A 241 -61.86 18.66 -6.69
C ASN A 241 -61.59 17.32 -5.97
N ASN A 242 -61.47 17.47 -4.65
CA ASN A 242 -61.86 16.65 -3.49
C ASN A 242 -62.52 15.25 -3.67
N SER A 243 -61.98 14.22 -2.98
CA SER A 243 -62.75 13.34 -2.06
C SER A 243 -61.87 12.38 -1.24
N ASN A 244 -62.24 12.27 0.05
CA ASN A 244 -61.73 11.42 1.14
C ASN A 244 -61.52 9.92 0.78
N ASN A 245 -60.46 9.27 1.30
CA ASN A 245 -60.44 8.51 2.58
C ASN A 245 -59.28 7.48 2.64
N ASN A 246 -58.54 7.54 3.76
CA ASN A 246 -57.83 6.47 4.52
C ASN A 246 -56.95 5.36 3.88
N ASN A 247 -55.70 5.35 4.38
CA ASN A 247 -54.83 4.23 4.77
C ASN A 247 -54.55 3.08 3.79
N ASN A 248 -53.31 3.03 3.28
CA ASN A 248 -52.26 2.02 3.53
C ASN A 248 -51.27 2.02 2.36
N GLY A 249 -49.96 2.02 2.63
CA GLY A 249 -48.99 1.78 1.56
C GLY A 249 -47.56 2.19 1.92
N ASN A 250 -46.81 1.21 2.43
CA ASN A 250 -45.37 1.23 2.67
C ASN A 250 -44.55 2.00 1.62
N GLY A 251 -43.87 3.06 2.06
CA GLY A 251 -42.62 3.50 1.44
C GLY A 251 -41.46 2.69 2.04
N ASN A 252 -40.85 1.83 1.23
CA ASN A 252 -39.57 1.19 1.59
C ASN A 252 -38.48 2.27 1.61
N VAL A 253 -38.19 2.78 2.80
CA VAL A 253 -36.89 3.39 3.10
C VAL A 253 -35.90 2.22 3.23
N VAL A 254 -34.99 2.07 2.27
CA VAL A 254 -33.87 1.13 2.41
C VAL A 254 -32.90 1.75 3.40
N THR A 255 -33.09 1.44 4.68
CA THR A 255 -32.11 1.71 5.73
C THR A 255 -30.98 0.71 5.56
N VAL A 256 -29.87 1.13 4.97
CA VAL A 256 -28.62 0.35 4.96
C VAL A 256 -28.13 0.30 6.40
N THR A 257 -28.46 -0.80 7.09
CA THR A 257 -27.93 -1.08 8.41
C THR A 257 -26.59 -1.77 8.19
N THR A 258 -25.50 -1.01 8.28
CA THR A 258 -24.16 -1.59 8.32
C THR A 258 -24.06 -2.43 9.58
N VAL A 259 -24.12 -3.75 9.43
CA VAL A 259 -23.95 -4.69 10.54
C VAL A 259 -22.45 -4.72 10.84
N VAL A 260 -21.99 -3.87 11.76
CA VAL A 260 -20.65 -3.97 12.32
C VAL A 260 -20.62 -5.28 13.11
N ALA A 261 -19.93 -6.29 12.58
CA ALA A 261 -19.69 -7.53 13.30
C ALA A 261 -18.81 -7.22 14.52
N THR A 262 -19.43 -7.01 15.68
CA THR A 262 -18.73 -6.97 16.96
C THR A 262 -18.23 -8.37 17.28
N THR A 263 -17.02 -8.69 16.86
CA THR A 263 -16.29 -9.85 17.38
C THR A 263 -15.92 -9.55 18.83
N ILE A 264 -16.67 -10.12 19.77
CA ILE A 264 -16.37 -10.07 21.20
C ILE A 264 -15.11 -10.91 21.43
N TYR A 265 -13.97 -10.26 21.64
CA TYR A 265 -12.79 -10.95 22.15
C TYR A 265 -13.06 -11.43 23.57
N LYS A 266 -13.18 -12.76 23.76
CA LYS A 266 -13.02 -13.39 25.06
C LYS A 266 -11.54 -13.26 25.45
N TYR A 267 -11.25 -12.33 26.35
CA TYR A 267 -9.99 -12.34 27.08
C TYR A 267 -10.06 -13.44 28.13
N GLU A 268 -9.20 -14.46 28.05
CA GLU A 268 -8.88 -15.25 29.24
C GLU A 268 -8.18 -14.31 30.23
N ALA A 269 -8.73 -14.23 31.44
CA ALA A 269 -8.19 -13.39 32.49
C ALA A 269 -6.76 -13.88 32.82
N ALA A 270 -5.78 -12.99 32.68
CA ALA A 270 -4.47 -13.19 33.25
C ALA A 270 -4.61 -13.42 34.77
N GLU A 271 -3.86 -14.38 35.28
CA GLU A 271 -3.90 -14.87 36.66
C GLU A 271 -4.02 -13.73 37.69
N THR A 272 -4.98 -13.89 38.60
CA THR A 272 -5.15 -13.00 39.74
C THR A 272 -3.95 -13.13 40.67
N ALA A 273 -3.14 -12.06 40.75
CA ALA A 273 -2.09 -11.96 41.76
C ALA A 273 -2.72 -12.05 43.16
N THR A 274 -2.19 -12.95 43.98
CA THR A 274 -2.62 -13.17 45.36
C THR A 274 -2.36 -11.92 46.22
N PRO A 275 -3.29 -11.52 47.12
CA PRO A 275 -3.16 -10.29 47.88
C PRO A 275 -2.37 -10.58 49.16
N ASN A 276 -1.05 -10.73 49.08
CA ASN A 276 -0.19 -10.70 50.26
C ASN A 276 1.22 -10.21 49.92
N SER A 277 1.37 -8.90 49.81
CA SER A 277 2.64 -8.20 50.05
C SER A 277 2.39 -6.74 50.46
N PRO A 278 3.20 -6.19 51.38
CA PRO A 278 2.82 -5.02 52.16
C PRO A 278 2.83 -3.75 51.32
N SER A 279 1.77 -2.95 51.47
CA SER A 279 1.56 -1.68 50.78
C SER A 279 2.68 -0.68 51.07
N ARG A 280 3.51 -0.39 50.06
CA ARG A 280 4.23 0.89 50.02
C ARG A 280 3.28 1.94 49.49
N ASN A 281 2.90 2.86 50.38
CA ASN A 281 2.02 3.97 50.12
C ASN A 281 2.68 4.95 49.12
N TRP A 282 2.31 4.87 47.84
CA TRP A 282 2.62 5.88 46.84
C TRP A 282 1.35 6.67 46.54
N GLY A 283 1.21 7.83 47.20
CA GLY A 283 0.08 8.74 47.06
C GLY A 283 0.06 9.51 45.73
N ARG A 284 -0.11 8.81 44.61
CA ARG A 284 -0.61 9.42 43.36
C ARG A 284 -1.68 8.51 42.77
N ALA A 285 -2.89 9.05 42.59
CA ALA A 285 -3.91 8.40 41.78
C ALA A 285 -3.32 8.12 40.39
N HIS A 286 -3.24 6.86 39.99
CA HIS A 286 -2.88 6.51 38.62
C HIS A 286 -4.01 7.03 37.70
N PRO A 287 -3.69 7.79 36.64
CA PRO A 287 -4.70 8.17 35.65
C PRO A 287 -5.40 6.92 35.13
N ALA A 288 -6.73 6.90 35.20
CA ALA A 288 -7.52 5.81 34.66
C ALA A 288 -7.16 5.63 33.18
N VAL A 289 -6.64 4.45 32.82
CA VAL A 289 -6.30 4.13 31.44
C VAL A 289 -7.62 4.01 30.67
N LYS A 290 -7.77 4.77 29.58
CA LYS A 290 -8.95 4.64 28.70
C LYS A 290 -9.01 3.19 28.17
N PRO A 291 -10.19 2.57 28.05
CA PRO A 291 -10.32 1.24 27.47
C PRO A 291 -9.68 1.19 26.07
N ASN A 292 -9.05 0.06 25.72
CA ASN A 292 -8.27 -0.14 24.48
C ASN A 292 -7.02 0.75 24.29
N THR A 293 -6.46 1.29 25.38
CA THR A 293 -5.19 2.03 25.32
C THR A 293 -4.02 1.15 25.74
N ARG A 294 -3.01 1.02 24.88
CA ARG A 294 -1.75 0.32 25.16
C ARG A 294 -0.61 1.33 25.36
N ARG A 295 0.16 1.15 26.42
CA ARG A 295 1.23 2.06 26.82
C ARG A 295 2.60 1.54 26.41
N TYR A 296 3.44 2.42 25.87
CA TYR A 296 4.81 2.17 25.46
C TYR A 296 5.76 3.13 26.18
N GLN A 297 6.99 2.68 26.38
CA GLN A 297 8.13 3.53 26.74
C GLN A 297 9.04 3.58 25.53
N VAL A 298 9.22 4.76 24.94
CA VAL A 298 9.96 4.96 23.70
C VAL A 298 10.92 6.13 23.90
N ASP A 299 12.22 5.87 23.80
CA ASP A 299 13.28 6.88 23.92
C ASP A 299 13.10 7.77 25.16
N GLY A 300 12.86 7.11 26.31
CA GLY A 300 12.65 7.77 27.60
C GLY A 300 11.28 8.45 27.79
N SER A 301 10.41 8.41 26.78
CA SER A 301 9.08 9.04 26.80
C SER A 301 7.96 8.03 26.92
N ARG A 302 6.92 8.40 27.66
CA ARG A 302 5.71 7.58 27.80
C ARG A 302 4.75 7.88 26.66
N CYS A 303 4.26 6.83 26.01
CA CYS A 303 3.33 6.95 24.89
C CYS A 303 2.10 6.08 25.11
N ASP A 304 0.91 6.67 24.99
CA ASP A 304 -0.37 6.00 25.07
C ASP A 304 -0.97 5.88 23.67
N CYS A 305 -1.18 4.63 23.23
CA CYS A 305 -1.64 4.32 21.90
C CYS A 305 -2.99 3.63 21.91
N THR A 306 -3.85 3.97 20.95
CA THR A 306 -5.19 3.42 20.78
C THR A 306 -5.37 2.98 19.35
N ARG A 307 -6.11 1.89 19.14
CA ARG A 307 -6.67 1.52 17.85
C ARG A 307 -8.16 1.87 17.84
N ASP A 308 -8.57 2.68 16.88
CA ASP A 308 -9.99 2.94 16.66
C ASP A 308 -10.68 1.66 16.21
N ALA A 309 -11.81 1.33 16.84
CA ALA A 309 -12.48 0.06 16.63
C ALA A 309 -13.27 0.00 15.30
N LEU A 310 -13.54 1.14 14.66
CA LEU A 310 -14.36 1.21 13.44
C LEU A 310 -13.51 1.50 12.21
N THR A 311 -12.49 2.34 12.34
CA THR A 311 -11.60 2.76 11.25
C THR A 311 -10.29 2.00 11.23
N LEU A 312 -10.04 1.15 12.23
CA LEU A 312 -8.77 0.44 12.46
C LEU A 312 -7.54 1.38 12.58
N ALA A 313 -7.77 2.69 12.58
CA ALA A 313 -6.73 3.70 12.64
C ALA A 313 -6.06 3.65 14.01
N ALA A 314 -4.77 3.35 14.01
CA ALA A 314 -3.93 3.48 15.19
C ALA A 314 -3.48 4.93 15.37
N ARG A 315 -3.52 5.39 16.62
CA ARG A 315 -3.03 6.70 17.04
C ARG A 315 -2.23 6.53 18.32
N CYS A 316 -1.15 7.29 18.45
CA CYS A 316 -0.36 7.35 19.67
C CYS A 316 -0.22 8.79 20.10
N PHE A 317 -0.14 8.99 21.41
CA PHE A 317 0.16 10.28 22.02
C PHE A 317 1.29 10.07 23.00
N CYS A 318 2.39 10.81 22.83
CA CYS A 318 3.55 10.73 23.71
C CYS A 318 3.68 11.99 24.57
N ASP A 319 4.27 11.84 25.76
CA ASP A 319 4.57 12.97 26.65
C ASP A 319 5.70 13.87 26.09
N SER A 320 6.47 13.38 25.11
CA SER A 320 7.51 14.17 24.42
C SER A 320 6.94 15.00 23.27
N PRO A 321 7.44 16.23 23.05
CA PRO A 321 7.08 17.06 21.91
C PRO A 321 7.64 16.54 20.57
N GLU A 322 8.55 15.57 20.58
CA GLU A 322 9.15 15.02 19.36
C GLU A 322 8.22 14.08 18.61
N LYS A 323 7.74 14.50 17.44
CA LYS A 323 6.89 13.66 16.56
C LYS A 323 7.54 12.35 16.13
N SER A 324 8.87 12.27 16.10
CA SER A 324 9.61 11.02 15.82
C SER A 324 9.31 9.93 16.85
N ILE A 325 9.21 10.30 18.13
CA ILE A 325 8.91 9.37 19.23
C ILE A 325 7.46 8.89 19.13
N GLU A 326 6.53 9.79 18.80
CA GLU A 326 5.13 9.42 18.55
C GLU A 326 4.97 8.47 17.37
N ARG A 327 5.66 8.74 16.26
CA ARG A 327 5.70 7.84 15.09
C ARG A 327 6.31 6.48 15.43
N LYS A 328 7.37 6.45 16.25
CA LYS A 328 8.01 5.21 16.71
C LYS A 328 7.08 4.43 17.65
N ALA A 329 6.37 5.10 18.56
CA ALA A 329 5.34 4.48 19.38
C ALA A 329 4.17 3.95 18.53
N LEU A 330 3.75 4.70 17.52
CA LEU A 330 2.72 4.27 16.57
C LEU A 330 3.14 3.02 15.79
N ARG A 331 4.40 2.97 15.34
CA ARG A 331 4.98 1.78 14.74
C ARG A 331 4.97 0.61 15.72
N LEU A 332 5.48 0.80 16.94
CA LEU A 332 5.45 -0.23 17.99
C LEU A 332 4.02 -0.70 18.33
N HIS A 333 3.03 0.17 18.20
CA HIS A 333 1.63 -0.18 18.39
C HIS A 333 1.06 -0.98 17.23
N ARG A 334 1.29 -0.53 16.00
CA ARG A 334 0.91 -1.26 14.78
C ARG A 334 1.51 -2.66 14.73
N ARG A 335 2.75 -2.83 15.19
CA ARG A 335 3.42 -4.14 15.34
C ARG A 335 2.68 -5.14 16.22
N THR A 336 1.70 -4.70 17.00
CA THR A 336 0.92 -5.58 17.88
C THR A 336 -0.37 -6.08 17.26
N PHE A 337 -0.72 -5.54 16.08
CA PHE A 337 -1.84 -6.03 15.27
C PHE A 337 -1.41 -7.24 14.44
N TYR A 338 -0.16 -7.24 13.98
CA TYR A 338 0.43 -8.36 13.24
C TYR A 338 1.01 -9.41 14.20
N LYS A 339 0.58 -10.66 14.05
CA LYS A 339 1.17 -11.79 14.77
C LYS A 339 2.56 -12.06 14.18
N ARG A 340 3.62 -11.46 14.74
CA ARG A 340 5.00 -11.77 14.35
C ARG A 340 5.29 -13.25 14.56
N THR A 341 5.56 -13.98 13.48
CA THR A 341 6.24 -15.28 13.54
C THR A 341 7.71 -15.12 13.14
N ASP A 342 8.55 -16.00 13.70
CA ASP A 342 9.99 -15.90 13.84
C ASP A 342 10.76 -15.41 12.60
N ALA A 343 11.84 -14.66 12.83
CA ALA A 343 12.79 -14.34 11.75
C ALA A 343 13.24 -15.62 11.06
N CYS A 344 13.34 -15.57 9.74
CA CYS A 344 13.99 -16.64 9.00
C CYS A 344 15.47 -16.72 9.41
N ASP A 345 15.97 -17.92 9.65
CA ASP A 345 17.41 -18.15 9.72
C ASP A 345 17.97 -18.18 8.29
N TRP A 346 19.01 -17.40 8.00
CA TRP A 346 19.58 -17.29 6.66
C TRP A 346 19.96 -18.65 6.05
N ASN A 347 20.46 -19.59 6.85
CA ASN A 347 20.94 -20.86 6.33
C ASN A 347 19.79 -21.80 5.95
N SER A 348 18.64 -21.67 6.59
CA SER A 348 17.43 -22.47 6.32
C SER A 348 16.28 -21.67 5.72
N ALA A 349 16.46 -20.38 5.46
CA ALA A 349 15.44 -19.52 4.88
C ALA A 349 15.03 -20.08 3.51
N PRO A 350 13.72 -20.16 3.22
CA PRO A 350 13.24 -20.62 1.94
C PRO A 350 13.83 -19.81 0.79
N ALA A 351 14.04 -20.46 -0.35
CA ALA A 351 14.27 -19.75 -1.60
C ALA A 351 13.04 -18.88 -1.89
N MET A 352 13.27 -17.67 -2.35
CA MET A 352 12.24 -16.73 -2.78
C MET A 352 12.25 -16.66 -4.30
N GLU A 353 11.09 -16.87 -4.93
CA GLU A 353 10.91 -16.57 -6.34
C GLU A 353 10.67 -15.06 -6.50
N THR A 354 11.18 -14.47 -7.57
CA THR A 354 10.94 -13.05 -7.90
C THR A 354 10.37 -12.88 -9.30
N SER A 355 10.37 -13.94 -10.10
CA SER A 355 9.91 -13.96 -11.48
C SER A 355 8.46 -14.44 -11.55
N TYR A 356 7.53 -13.48 -11.57
CA TYR A 356 6.08 -13.72 -11.62
C TYR A 356 5.42 -13.01 -12.80
N TYR A 357 4.41 -13.66 -13.38
CA TYR A 357 3.38 -13.11 -14.28
C TYR A 357 3.82 -12.59 -15.66
N THR A 358 5.05 -12.15 -15.85
CA THR A 358 5.58 -11.80 -17.18
C THR A 358 5.54 -13.02 -18.11
N ILE A 359 5.58 -12.78 -19.42
CA ILE A 359 5.49 -13.87 -20.42
C ILE A 359 6.65 -14.87 -20.31
N ASP A 360 7.77 -14.44 -19.73
CA ASP A 360 9.00 -15.19 -19.49
C ASP A 360 9.20 -15.55 -18.01
N ALA A 361 8.19 -15.36 -17.17
CA ALA A 361 8.32 -15.59 -15.73
C ALA A 361 8.51 -17.08 -15.38
N ASN A 362 9.24 -17.35 -14.30
CA ASN A 362 9.39 -18.73 -13.79
C ASN A 362 8.09 -19.27 -13.19
N CYS A 363 7.34 -18.41 -12.50
CA CYS A 363 6.11 -18.77 -11.80
C CYS A 363 4.91 -18.04 -12.39
N ALA A 364 3.87 -18.79 -12.75
CA ALA A 364 2.65 -18.25 -13.34
C ALA A 364 2.89 -17.34 -14.57
N ALA A 365 3.75 -17.77 -15.51
CA ALA A 365 4.07 -17.02 -16.73
C ALA A 365 2.83 -16.60 -17.53
N GLY A 366 2.75 -15.35 -17.98
CA GLY A 366 1.60 -14.86 -18.75
C GLY A 366 0.27 -14.97 -18.01
N ALA A 367 0.27 -14.83 -16.68
CA ALA A 367 -0.95 -14.89 -15.88
C ALA A 367 -1.99 -13.87 -16.35
N LYS A 368 -1.57 -12.62 -16.60
CA LYS A 368 -2.43 -11.54 -17.09
C LYS A 368 -3.11 -11.87 -18.42
N ASP A 369 -2.38 -12.47 -19.35
CA ASP A 369 -2.90 -12.82 -20.68
C ASP A 369 -3.94 -13.95 -20.60
N ARG A 370 -3.77 -14.86 -19.64
CA ARG A 370 -4.68 -16.01 -19.44
C ARG A 370 -5.90 -15.65 -18.62
N MET A 371 -5.72 -14.77 -17.63
CA MET A 371 -6.75 -14.32 -16.69
C MET A 371 -6.70 -12.78 -16.64
N PRO A 372 -7.42 -12.07 -17.52
CA PRO A 372 -7.32 -10.61 -17.57
C PRO A 372 -8.11 -9.88 -16.47
N GLU A 373 -9.06 -10.58 -15.82
CA GLU A 373 -9.94 -10.04 -14.79
C GLU A 373 -9.30 -10.06 -13.39
N SER A 374 -9.59 -9.07 -12.55
CA SER A 374 -9.12 -9.05 -11.17
C SER A 374 -9.71 -10.19 -10.33
N ASP A 375 -8.88 -10.79 -9.48
CA ASP A 375 -9.29 -11.81 -8.54
C ASP A 375 -10.10 -11.27 -7.33
N LYS A 376 -10.85 -12.20 -6.72
CA LYS A 376 -11.60 -11.97 -5.47
C LYS A 376 -10.85 -12.44 -4.22
N PHE A 377 -9.58 -12.81 -4.38
CA PHE A 377 -8.72 -13.31 -3.32
C PHE A 377 -7.36 -12.62 -3.40
N GLU A 378 -6.62 -12.67 -2.31
CA GLU A 378 -5.21 -12.29 -2.24
C GLU A 378 -4.37 -13.54 -1.95
N LEU A 379 -3.05 -13.40 -2.02
CA LEU A 379 -2.14 -14.54 -1.99
C LEU A 379 -1.49 -14.71 -0.62
N GLY A 380 -1.35 -15.96 -0.22
CA GLY A 380 -0.49 -16.39 0.88
C GLY A 380 0.55 -17.38 0.37
N TRP A 381 1.64 -17.58 1.11
CA TRP A 381 2.65 -18.58 0.78
C TRP A 381 2.76 -19.57 1.92
N ASP A 382 2.97 -20.85 1.58
CA ASP A 382 3.28 -21.89 2.55
C ASP A 382 4.78 -21.81 2.90
N VAL A 383 5.11 -20.90 3.83
CA VAL A 383 6.49 -20.64 4.26
C VAL A 383 6.63 -20.79 5.78
N PRO A 384 7.74 -21.37 6.26
CA PRO A 384 7.90 -21.73 7.67
C PRO A 384 8.30 -20.56 8.59
N CYS A 385 8.60 -19.37 8.05
CA CYS A 385 9.13 -18.23 8.80
C CYS A 385 8.73 -16.91 8.14
N GLY A 386 8.84 -15.80 8.89
CA GLY A 386 8.61 -14.46 8.35
C GLY A 386 7.18 -14.19 7.88
N VAL A 387 6.19 -15.01 8.25
CA VAL A 387 4.79 -14.78 7.87
C VAL A 387 4.22 -13.58 8.62
N VAL A 388 3.59 -12.68 7.88
CA VAL A 388 2.84 -11.53 8.36
C VAL A 388 1.44 -11.60 7.76
N GLU A 389 0.44 -11.88 8.59
CA GLU A 389 -0.96 -11.89 8.17
C GLU A 389 -1.45 -10.44 8.02
N GLY A 390 -1.83 -10.03 6.81
CA GLY A 390 -2.47 -8.75 6.56
C GLY A 390 -3.91 -8.72 7.04
N GLU A 391 -4.40 -7.57 7.51
CA GLU A 391 -5.84 -7.36 7.70
C GLU A 391 -6.47 -7.12 6.32
N SER A 392 -6.68 -8.19 5.56
CA SER A 392 -7.29 -8.16 4.23
C SER A 392 -8.81 -8.31 4.28
N GLU A 393 -9.52 -7.61 3.38
CA GLU A 393 -10.94 -7.81 3.12
C GLU A 393 -11.21 -8.99 2.16
N TYR A 394 -10.16 -9.53 1.55
CA TYR A 394 -10.21 -10.62 0.58
C TYR A 394 -9.81 -11.95 1.21
N GLU A 395 -10.34 -13.04 0.65
CA GLU A 395 -9.91 -14.39 1.04
C GLU A 395 -8.42 -14.57 0.71
N ILE A 396 -7.64 -15.16 1.62
CA ILE A 396 -6.25 -15.53 1.35
C ILE A 396 -6.21 -16.93 0.74
N LYS A 397 -5.64 -17.06 -0.46
CA LYS A 397 -5.36 -18.35 -1.10
C LYS A 397 -3.88 -18.62 -1.18
N THR A 398 -3.48 -19.85 -0.90
CA THR A 398 -2.09 -20.28 -1.07
C THR A 398 -1.67 -20.19 -2.54
N MET A 399 -0.59 -19.45 -2.80
CA MET A 399 0.01 -19.26 -4.11
C MET A 399 0.58 -20.57 -4.65
N THR A 400 0.24 -20.90 -5.90
CA THR A 400 0.89 -21.96 -6.67
C THR A 400 1.22 -21.46 -8.08
N CYS A 401 2.32 -21.92 -8.67
CA CYS A 401 2.76 -21.41 -9.98
C CYS A 401 1.86 -21.82 -11.16
N ASP A 402 0.99 -22.79 -10.97
CA ASP A 402 0.03 -23.32 -11.94
C ASP A 402 -1.39 -22.77 -11.76
N MET A 403 -1.63 -21.87 -10.79
CA MET A 403 -2.99 -21.45 -10.43
C MET A 403 -3.74 -20.66 -11.53
N TYR A 404 -3.03 -20.18 -12.56
CA TYR A 404 -3.61 -19.40 -13.67
C TYR A 404 -3.54 -20.13 -15.03
N GLY A 405 -3.40 -21.46 -15.02
CA GLY A 405 -3.59 -22.34 -16.18
C GLY A 405 -2.40 -22.41 -17.11
#